data_AF-A0A914N4K3-F1
#
_entry.id   AF-A0A914N4K3-F1
#
_cell.length_a   1.000
_cell.length_b   1.000
_cell.length_c   1.000
_cell.angle_alpha   90.00
_cell.angle_beta   90.00
_cell.angle_gamma   90.00
#
_symmetry.space_group_name_H-M   'P 1'
#
loop_
_entity.id
_entity.type
_entity.pdbx_description
1 polymer ?
#
loop_
_entity_poly.entity_id
_entity_poly.type
_entity_poly.pdbx_seq_one_letter_code
_entity_poly.pdbx_strand_id
1 'polypeptide(L)'
;MIDTFYDQKVKVICSAEVDLENLFQINKQTELSDTQRILMDDLKINEQEESAHANVFDGSEEIFAYERTVSRLMEMRTEIYLSHRKPS
;
A
#
# COMPACT_ATOMS: atom_id res chain seq x y z
N MET A 1 -0.66 7.30 -6.65
CA MET A 1 -0.52 8.76 -6.46
C MET A 1 0.78 9.11 -5.71
N ILE A 2 0.96 8.68 -4.45
CA ILE A 2 2.18 9.00 -3.68
C ILE A 2 3.46 8.55 -4.36
N ASP A 3 3.47 7.36 -4.98
CA ASP A 3 4.60 6.88 -5.75
C ASP A 3 5.00 7.85 -6.88
N THR A 4 4.02 8.41 -7.60
CA THR A 4 4.27 9.40 -8.65
C THR A 4 4.88 10.67 -8.10
N PHE A 5 4.39 11.17 -6.96
CA PHE A 5 4.99 12.34 -6.29
C PHE A 5 6.42 12.04 -5.84
N TYR A 6 6.64 10.82 -5.36
CA TYR A 6 7.95 10.35 -4.94
C TYR A 6 8.97 10.35 -6.07
N ASP A 7 8.56 9.86 -7.24
CA ASP A 7 9.42 9.78 -8.41
C ASP A 7 9.75 11.16 -8.99
N GLN A 8 8.77 12.07 -8.93
CA GLN A 8 8.92 13.45 -9.40
C GLN A 8 9.61 14.40 -8.39
N LYS A 9 10.10 13.87 -7.26
CA LYS A 9 10.73 14.67 -6.19
C LYS A 9 9.87 15.86 -5.75
N VAL A 10 8.56 15.63 -5.63
CA VAL A 10 7.60 16.65 -5.21
C VAL A 10 7.76 16.91 -3.72
N LYS A 11 7.74 18.19 -3.32
CA LYS A 11 7.64 18.57 -1.90
C LYS A 11 6.19 18.38 -1.46
N VAL A 12 5.97 17.42 -0.55
CA VAL A 12 4.65 17.15 0.03
C VAL A 12 4.54 17.82 1.39
N ILE A 13 3.42 18.50 1.63
CA ILE A 13 3.03 19.03 2.94
C ILE A 13 1.63 18.49 3.21
N CYS A 14 1.48 17.72 4.28
CA CYS A 14 0.20 17.16 4.70
C CYS A 14 0.04 17.32 6.20
N SER A 15 -1.21 17.50 6.64
CA SER A 15 -1.61 17.51 8.04
C SER A 15 -2.64 16.42 8.23
N ALA A 16 -2.53 15.68 9.33
CA ALA A 16 -3.44 14.62 9.72
C ALA A 16 -3.68 14.68 11.23
N GLU A 17 -4.78 14.08 11.68
CA GLU A 17 -5.12 13.97 13.12
C GLU A 17 -4.19 13.00 13.86
N VAL A 18 -3.57 12.07 13.14
CA VAL A 18 -2.70 11.02 13.66
C VAL A 18 -1.36 11.00 12.94
N ASP A 19 -0.35 10.39 13.57
CA ASP A 19 0.96 10.18 12.96
C ASP A 19 0.90 9.25 11.73
N LEU A 20 1.94 9.30 10.89
CA LEU A 20 1.99 8.59 9.60
C LEU A 20 1.83 7.07 9.75
N GLU A 21 2.35 6.49 10.82
CA GLU A 21 2.28 5.07 11.16
C GLU A 21 0.86 4.63 11.54
N ASN A 22 -0.06 5.56 11.79
CA ASN A 22 -1.45 5.29 12.14
C ASN A 22 -2.43 5.85 11.11
N LEU A 23 -1.93 6.39 9.99
CA LEU A 23 -2.75 7.07 8.98
C LEU A 23 -3.74 6.13 8.29
N PHE A 24 -3.44 4.83 8.25
CA PHE A 24 -4.29 3.81 7.64
C PHE A 24 -4.62 2.72 8.65
N GLN A 25 -5.89 2.34 8.71
CA GLN A 25 -6.33 1.18 9.47
C GLN A 25 -6.39 -0.03 8.54
N ILE A 26 -5.39 -0.90 8.62
CA ILE A 26 -5.45 -2.21 7.94
C ILE A 26 -6.24 -3.15 8.84
N ASN A 27 -7.53 -3.24 8.60
CA ASN A 27 -8.31 -4.34 9.14
C ASN A 27 -7.98 -5.57 8.29
N LYS A 28 -7.33 -6.56 8.90
CA LYS A 28 -7.12 -7.85 8.25
C LYS A 28 -8.50 -8.39 7.88
N GLN A 29 -8.83 -8.41 6.60
CA GLN A 29 -10.10 -8.94 6.14
C GLN A 29 -10.09 -10.43 6.46
N THR A 30 -10.85 -10.82 7.48
CA THR A 30 -11.05 -12.22 7.86
C THR A 30 -11.98 -12.94 6.89
N GLU A 31 -12.74 -12.20 6.08
CA GLU A 31 -13.67 -12.74 5.11
C GLU A 31 -13.30 -12.28 3.70
N LEU A 32 -13.24 -13.25 2.79
CA LEU A 32 -13.10 -12.99 1.36
C LEU A 32 -14.31 -12.19 0.87
N SER A 33 -14.04 -11.12 0.13
CA SER A 33 -15.09 -10.40 -0.60
C SER A 33 -15.72 -11.29 -1.67
N ASP A 34 -16.97 -10.99 -2.06
CA ASP A 34 -17.66 -11.75 -3.12
C ASP A 34 -16.86 -11.74 -4.44
N THR A 35 -16.17 -10.65 -4.73
CA THR A 35 -15.27 -10.53 -5.89
C THR A 35 -14.08 -11.50 -5.81
N GLN A 36 -13.47 -11.63 -4.63
CA GLN A 36 -12.38 -12.59 -4.40
C GLN A 36 -12.87 -14.03 -4.53
N ARG A 37 -14.07 -14.36 -4.04
CA ARG A 37 -14.67 -15.69 -4.21
C ARG A 37 -14.93 -16.04 -5.68
N ILE A 38 -15.50 -15.11 -6.44
CA ILE A 38 -15.71 -15.29 -7.89
C ILE A 38 -14.37 -15.52 -8.60
N LEU A 39 -13.31 -14.78 -8.22
CA LEU A 39 -11.99 -14.94 -8.79
C LEU A 39 -11.37 -16.31 -8.45
N MET A 40 -11.57 -16.84 -7.24
CA MET A 40 -11.13 -18.19 -6.86
C MET A 40 -11.84 -19.27 -7.69
N ASP A 41 -13.14 -19.13 -7.90
CA ASP A 41 -13.94 -20.04 -8.73
C ASP A 41 -13.44 -20.05 -10.19
N ASP A 42 -13.22 -18.86 -10.78
CA ASP A 42 -12.71 -18.72 -12.15
C ASP A 42 -11.30 -19.32 -12.32
N LEU A 43 -10.46 -19.18 -11.30
CA LEU A 43 -9.10 -19.74 -11.26
C LEU A 43 -9.06 -21.21 -10.82
N LYS A 44 -10.20 -21.79 -10.43
CA LYS A 44 -10.33 -23.15 -9.86
C LYS A 44 -9.43 -23.38 -8.64
N ILE A 45 -9.26 -22.35 -7.82
CA ILE A 45 -8.46 -22.40 -6.59
C ILE A 45 -9.39 -22.81 -5.46
N ASN A 46 -9.10 -23.94 -4.80
CA ASN A 46 -9.82 -24.32 -3.60
C ASN A 46 -9.21 -23.63 -2.37
N GLU A 47 -10.03 -23.19 -1.41
CA GLU A 47 -9.59 -22.51 -0.18
C GLU A 47 -8.56 -23.29 0.65
N GLN A 48 -8.47 -24.61 0.45
CA GLN A 48 -7.55 -25.51 1.16
C GLN A 48 -6.22 -25.71 0.44
N GLU A 49 -6.09 -25.22 -0.79
CA GLU A 49 -4.86 -25.30 -1.57
C GLU A 49 -3.91 -24.16 -1.21
N GLU A 50 -2.61 -24.41 -1.31
CA GLU A 50 -1.57 -23.41 -1.08
C GLU A 50 -1.71 -22.19 -2.03
N SER A 51 -2.35 -22.38 -3.19
CA SER A 51 -2.74 -21.34 -4.15
C SER A 51 -3.79 -20.36 -3.62
N ALA A 52 -4.59 -20.72 -2.60
CA ALA A 52 -5.51 -19.82 -1.93
C ALA A 52 -4.81 -18.81 -1.01
N HIS A 53 -3.54 -19.07 -0.64
CA HIS A 53 -2.67 -18.10 0.02
C HIS A 53 -1.95 -17.18 -0.98
N ALA A 54 -2.38 -17.11 -2.23
CA ALA A 54 -1.85 -16.13 -3.17
C ALA A 54 -2.09 -14.71 -2.62
N ASN A 55 -1.12 -13.81 -2.87
CA ASN A 55 -1.11 -12.44 -2.37
C ASN A 55 -2.40 -11.62 -2.60
N VAL A 56 -3.22 -12.02 -3.59
CA VAL A 56 -4.50 -11.37 -3.93
C VAL A 56 -5.61 -11.68 -2.91
N PHE A 57 -5.49 -12.77 -2.15
CA PHE A 57 -6.52 -13.27 -1.24
C PHE A 57 -6.20 -13.07 0.25
N ASP A 58 -4.93 -12.86 0.60
CA ASP A 58 -4.48 -12.71 1.99
C ASP A 58 -4.34 -11.25 2.46
N GLY A 59 -4.52 -10.28 1.56
CA GLY A 59 -4.39 -8.85 1.83
C GLY A 59 -2.93 -8.37 1.92
N SER A 60 -1.96 -9.19 1.51
CA SER A 60 -0.54 -8.85 1.56
C SER A 60 -0.19 -7.70 0.61
N GLU A 61 -0.89 -7.55 -0.51
CA GLU A 61 -0.68 -6.44 -1.43
C GLU A 61 -1.04 -5.09 -0.80
N GLU A 62 -2.15 -5.02 -0.06
CA GLU A 62 -2.60 -3.83 0.65
C GLU A 62 -1.63 -3.45 1.78
N ILE A 63 -1.15 -4.45 2.53
CA ILE A 63 -0.13 -4.23 3.57
C ILE A 63 1.15 -3.70 2.93
N PHE A 64 1.62 -4.31 1.84
CA PHE A 64 2.80 -3.87 1.14
C PHE A 64 2.63 -2.45 0.57
N ALA A 65 1.46 -2.12 0.03
CA ALA A 65 1.15 -0.78 -0.46
C ALA A 65 1.15 0.26 0.66
N TYR A 66 0.65 -0.10 1.84
CA TYR A 66 0.68 0.73 3.03
C TYR A 66 2.11 1.00 3.51
N GLU A 67 2.89 -0.04 3.79
CA GLU A 67 4.27 0.10 4.31
C GLU A 67 5.13 0.94 3.38
N ARG A 68 4.98 0.72 2.07
CA ARG A 68 5.64 1.49 1.02
C ARG A 68 5.19 2.95 0.99
N THR A 69 3.90 3.22 1.16
CA THR A 69 3.38 4.59 1.21
C THR A 69 3.92 5.34 2.43
N VAL A 70 3.89 4.73 3.61
CA VAL A 70 4.44 5.32 4.84
C VAL A 70 5.93 5.58 4.70
N SER A 71 6.69 4.60 4.19
CA SER A 71 8.13 4.75 3.96
C SER A 71 8.45 5.92 3.02
N ARG A 72 7.69 6.07 1.93
CA ARG A 72 7.86 7.19 1.00
C ARG A 72 7.55 8.54 1.64
N LEU A 73 6.45 8.65 2.38
CA LEU A 73 6.09 9.89 3.08
C LEU A 73 7.15 10.26 4.13
N MET A 74 7.67 9.27 4.84
CA MET A 74 8.76 9.44 5.82
C MET A 74 10.04 9.94 5.17
N GLU A 75 10.39 9.47 3.97
CA GLU A 75 11.57 9.94 3.25
C GLU A 75 11.35 11.34 2.67
N MET A 76 10.17 11.61 2.12
CA MET A 76 9.81 12.91 1.52
C MET A 76 9.95 14.10 2.46
N ARG A 77 9.84 13.88 3.77
CA ARG A 77 10.01 14.92 4.80
C ARG A 77 11.47 15.31 5.05
N THR A 78 12.42 14.52 4.56
CA THR A 78 13.84 14.71 4.84
C THR A 78 14.47 15.76 3.93
N GLU A 79 15.40 16.54 4.47
CA GLU A 79 16.21 17.48 3.68
C GLU A 79 17.03 16.76 2.60
N ILE A 80 17.46 15.52 2.88
CA ILE A 80 18.19 14.68 1.91
C ILE A 80 17.31 14.45 0.68
N TYR A 81 16.07 14.01 0.86
CA TYR A 81 15.15 13.80 -0.25
C TYR A 81 14.91 15.09 -1.04
N LEU A 82 14.67 16.21 -0.34
CA LEU A 82 14.44 17.50 -0.98
C LEU A 82 15.66 18.04 -1.73
N SER A 83 16.88 17.75 -1.28
CA SER A 83 18.11 18.18 -1.96
C SER A 83 18.31 17.54 -3.34
N HIS A 84 17.70 16.38 -3.58
CA HIS A 84 17.73 15.71 -4.89
C HIS A 84 16.71 16.30 -5.88
N ARG A 85 15.84 17.22 -5.44
CA ARG A 85 14.87 17.88 -6.32
C ARG A 85 15.60 18.86 -7.25
N LYS A 86 15.46 18.65 -8.56
CA LYS A 86 15.90 19.60 -9.58
C LYS A 86 14.74 20.51 -9.94
N PRO A 87 14.78 21.82 -9.64
CA PRO A 87 13.76 22.74 -10.12
C PRO A 87 13.82 22.77 -11.66
N SER A 88 12.64 22.62 -12.26
CA SER A 88 12.38 22.76 -13.70
C SER A 88 12.43 24.22 -14.14
#